data_AF-A0A8S4RD26-F1
#
_entry.id   AF-A0A8S4RD26-F1
#
_cell.length_a   1.000
_cell.length_b   1.000
_cell.length_c   1.000
_cell.angle_alpha   90.00
_cell.angle_beta   90.00
_cell.angle_gamma   90.00
#
_symmetry.space_group_name_H-M   'P 1'
#
loop_
_entity.id
_entity.type
_entity.pdbx_description
1 polymer ?
#
loop_
_entity_poly.entity_id
_entity_poly.type
_entity_poly.pdbx_seq_one_letter_code
_entity_poly.pdbx_strand_id
1 'polypeptide(L)'
;MGYEYEPGKFHLKKGSLYRIDSDGSAHRVVRDVDISNGLCWDESERAFYYADSFEYAIRRYDYDVDTGAISNPRIVFRYKDHGLDGIVDGMTIDTDGNLWVANFDGSQVLKIDPRAGSLLQRVAVPALQTTSCTFGGPALDQLYVTSAAMHRGAEQRAPAGATFRVSGLAARGRPDRPVNLQLTQ
;
A
#
# COMPACT_ATOMS: atom_id res chain seq x y z
N MET A 1 1.55 -10.80 -8.72
CA MET A 1 1.84 -10.35 -10.10
C MET A 1 1.91 -11.58 -11.01
N GLY A 2 1.74 -11.42 -12.33
CA GLY A 2 2.09 -12.47 -13.30
C GLY A 2 3.61 -12.67 -13.43
N TYR A 3 4.03 -13.61 -14.27
CA TYR A 3 5.44 -13.83 -14.58
C TYR A 3 6.06 -12.61 -15.29
N GLU A 4 7.23 -12.17 -14.82
CA GLU A 4 8.10 -11.19 -15.49
C GLU A 4 9.09 -11.91 -16.39
N TYR A 5 9.08 -11.61 -17.69
CA TYR A 5 10.05 -12.20 -18.64
C TYR A 5 11.28 -11.30 -18.84
N GLU A 6 11.16 -10.01 -18.54
CA GLU A 6 12.24 -9.04 -18.41
C GLU A 6 11.90 -8.08 -17.26
N PRO A 7 12.89 -7.45 -16.59
CA PRO A 7 12.63 -6.52 -15.50
C PRO A 7 11.65 -5.41 -15.88
N GLY A 8 10.51 -5.35 -15.19
CA GLY A 8 9.46 -4.36 -15.45
C GLY A 8 8.58 -4.66 -16.67
N LYS A 9 8.68 -5.85 -17.27
CA LYS A 9 7.78 -6.33 -18.33
C LYS A 9 7.04 -7.60 -17.88
N PHE A 10 5.73 -7.45 -17.70
CA PHE A 10 4.82 -8.51 -17.27
C PHE A 10 3.53 -8.47 -18.07
N HIS A 11 2.78 -9.57 -18.01
CA HIS A 11 1.44 -9.62 -18.56
C HIS A 11 0.44 -9.00 -17.59
N LEU A 12 -0.31 -8.01 -18.08
CA LEU A 12 -1.41 -7.38 -17.36
C LEU A 12 -2.51 -8.39 -17.00
N LYS A 13 -3.18 -8.14 -15.87
CA LYS A 13 -4.36 -8.85 -15.37
C LYS A 13 -4.13 -10.34 -15.12
N LYS A 14 -2.92 -10.71 -14.70
CA LYS A 14 -2.56 -12.10 -14.34
C LYS A 14 -2.48 -12.34 -12.84
N GLY A 15 -2.47 -11.28 -12.04
CA GLY A 15 -2.48 -11.34 -10.58
C GLY A 15 -3.86 -11.58 -10.00
N SER A 16 -3.89 -11.89 -8.71
CA SER A 16 -5.08 -11.97 -7.89
C SER A 16 -4.71 -11.64 -6.45
N LEU A 17 -5.64 -11.06 -5.70
CA LEU A 17 -5.52 -10.90 -4.24
C LEU A 17 -6.11 -12.12 -3.56
N TYR A 18 -5.42 -12.62 -2.54
CA TYR A 18 -5.85 -13.75 -1.74
C TYR A 18 -5.95 -13.36 -0.26
N ARG A 19 -6.90 -13.99 0.42
CA ARG A 19 -6.99 -14.05 1.89
C ARG A 19 -6.68 -15.47 2.32
N ILE A 20 -5.86 -15.64 3.34
CA ILE A 20 -5.57 -16.94 3.95
C ILE A 20 -6.26 -16.96 5.31
N ASP A 21 -7.14 -17.93 5.54
CA ASP A 21 -7.84 -18.10 6.81
C ASP A 21 -6.94 -18.85 7.81
N SER A 22 -7.35 -18.87 9.09
CA SER A 22 -6.53 -19.47 10.16
C SER A 22 -6.27 -20.96 9.96
N ASP A 23 -7.15 -21.67 9.24
CA ASP A 23 -6.97 -23.08 8.88
C ASP A 23 -6.03 -23.30 7.68
N GLY A 24 -5.49 -22.22 7.10
CA GLY A 24 -4.63 -22.25 5.91
C GLY A 24 -5.40 -22.26 4.60
N SER A 25 -6.74 -22.23 4.60
CA SER A 25 -7.52 -22.15 3.37
C SER A 25 -7.30 -20.82 2.66
N ALA A 26 -7.10 -20.89 1.33
CA ALA A 26 -6.81 -19.75 0.49
C ALA A 26 -8.03 -19.33 -0.33
N HIS A 27 -8.48 -18.09 -0.14
CA HIS A 27 -9.63 -17.51 -0.83
C HIS A 27 -9.17 -16.43 -1.79
N ARG A 28 -9.47 -16.61 -3.08
CA ARG A 28 -9.22 -15.56 -4.08
C ARG A 28 -10.30 -14.47 -3.97
N VAL A 29 -9.92 -13.29 -3.50
CA VAL A 29 -10.85 -12.19 -3.20
C VAL A 29 -10.89 -11.10 -4.27
N VAL A 30 -9.83 -10.93 -5.06
CA VAL A 30 -9.81 -10.03 -6.23
C VAL A 30 -9.14 -10.74 -7.41
N ARG A 31 -9.67 -10.56 -8.62
CA ARG A 31 -9.15 -11.13 -9.88
C ARG A 31 -8.64 -10.01 -10.78
N ASP A 32 -7.96 -10.40 -11.86
CA ASP A 32 -7.54 -9.50 -12.94
C ASP A 32 -6.67 -8.34 -12.46
N VAL A 33 -5.82 -8.61 -11.47
CA VAL A 33 -4.89 -7.63 -10.89
C VAL A 33 -3.63 -7.54 -11.76
N ASP A 34 -3.16 -6.33 -12.03
CA ASP A 34 -1.88 -6.09 -12.69
C ASP A 34 -0.72 -6.30 -11.68
N ILE A 35 -0.60 -5.40 -10.70
CA ILE A 35 0.39 -5.49 -9.61
C ILE A 35 -0.33 -5.29 -8.27
N SER A 36 -0.58 -6.41 -7.57
CA SER A 36 -1.13 -6.39 -6.21
C SER A 36 -0.15 -5.72 -5.26
N ASN A 37 -0.58 -4.67 -4.57
CA ASN A 37 0.33 -3.86 -3.78
C ASN A 37 -0.26 -3.40 -2.44
N GLY A 38 -0.17 -2.11 -2.10
CA GLY A 38 -0.57 -1.55 -0.83
C GLY A 38 -1.96 -1.98 -0.38
N LEU A 39 -2.06 -2.31 0.91
CA LEU A 39 -3.30 -2.74 1.54
C LEU A 39 -3.31 -2.35 3.01
N CYS A 40 -4.46 -1.93 3.52
CA CYS A 40 -4.66 -1.69 4.95
C CYS A 40 -6.15 -1.74 5.31
N TRP A 41 -6.44 -1.74 6.61
CA TRP A 41 -7.81 -1.77 7.12
C TRP A 41 -8.09 -0.56 8.02
N ASP A 42 -9.30 -0.05 7.93
CA ASP A 42 -9.90 0.79 8.96
C ASP A 42 -11.11 0.05 9.54
N GLU A 43 -10.92 -0.58 10.69
CA GLU A 43 -12.00 -1.34 11.32
C GLU A 43 -13.12 -0.47 11.87
N SER A 44 -12.81 0.77 12.26
CA SER A 44 -13.82 1.70 12.75
C SER A 44 -14.80 2.07 11.63
N GLU A 45 -14.29 2.15 10.41
CA GLU A 45 -15.06 2.41 9.18
C GLU A 45 -15.51 1.13 8.46
N ARG A 46 -15.20 -0.06 9.02
CA ARG A 46 -15.42 -1.38 8.38
C ARG A 46 -14.95 -1.35 6.92
N ALA A 47 -13.73 -0.89 6.71
CA ALA A 47 -13.16 -0.61 5.40
C ALA A 47 -11.87 -1.40 5.18
N PHE A 48 -11.74 -1.93 3.97
CA PHE A 48 -10.47 -2.46 3.45
C PHE A 48 -10.03 -1.58 2.28
N TYR A 49 -8.79 -1.10 2.33
CA TYR A 49 -8.19 -0.31 1.26
C TYR A 49 -7.16 -1.14 0.52
N TYR A 50 -7.16 -1.03 -0.80
CA TYR A 50 -6.30 -1.83 -1.66
C TYR A 50 -5.89 -1.05 -2.90
N ALA A 51 -4.64 -1.26 -3.32
CA ALA A 51 -4.08 -0.72 -4.53
C ALA A 51 -3.59 -1.83 -5.46
N ASP A 52 -4.08 -1.76 -6.69
CA ASP A 52 -3.39 -2.30 -7.85
C ASP A 52 -2.55 -1.16 -8.45
N SER A 53 -1.23 -1.30 -8.50
CA SER A 53 -0.34 -0.19 -8.87
C SER A 53 -0.69 0.41 -10.24
N PHE A 54 -1.13 -0.41 -11.19
CA PHE A 54 -1.45 0.03 -12.56
C PHE A 54 -2.87 0.55 -12.72
N GLU A 55 -3.67 0.57 -11.65
CA GLU A 55 -4.92 1.32 -11.62
C GLU A 55 -4.71 2.81 -11.33
N TYR A 56 -3.52 3.21 -10.85
CA TYR A 56 -3.19 4.60 -10.48
C TYR A 56 -4.20 5.19 -9.47
N ALA A 57 -4.79 4.32 -8.65
CA ALA A 57 -5.87 4.66 -7.75
C ALA A 57 -5.88 3.75 -6.53
N ILE A 58 -6.58 4.20 -5.49
CA ILE A 58 -6.84 3.43 -4.28
C ILE A 58 -8.33 3.08 -4.26
N ARG A 59 -8.62 1.80 -4.06
CA ARG A 59 -9.99 1.30 -3.84
C ARG A 59 -10.26 1.13 -2.37
N ARG A 60 -11.50 1.41 -1.99
CA ARG A 60 -12.12 0.97 -0.74
C ARG A 60 -13.11 -0.14 -1.04
N TYR A 61 -13.13 -1.12 -0.16
CA TYR A 61 -14.14 -2.16 -0.05
C TYR A 61 -14.87 -2.01 1.28
N ASP A 62 -16.12 -2.43 1.32
CA ASP A 62 -16.77 -2.71 2.60
C ASP A 62 -16.18 -4.01 3.14
N TYR A 63 -15.76 -4.01 4.40
CA TYR A 63 -15.05 -5.10 5.05
C TYR A 63 -15.88 -5.65 6.20
N ASP A 64 -16.13 -6.96 6.14
CA ASP A 64 -16.73 -7.69 7.24
C ASP A 64 -15.65 -8.24 8.16
N VAL A 65 -15.55 -7.67 9.37
CA VAL A 65 -14.52 -8.01 10.37
C VAL A 65 -14.67 -9.46 10.85
N ASP A 66 -15.90 -9.99 10.88
CA ASP A 66 -16.16 -11.32 11.41
C ASP A 66 -15.80 -12.43 10.40
N THR A 67 -16.04 -12.17 9.10
CA THR A 67 -15.86 -13.18 8.04
C THR A 67 -14.63 -12.92 7.16
N GLY A 68 -14.01 -11.76 7.29
CA GLY A 68 -12.94 -11.28 6.40
C GLY A 68 -13.40 -11.04 4.96
N ALA A 69 -14.71 -10.98 4.69
CA ALA A 69 -15.24 -10.77 3.35
C ALA A 69 -15.10 -9.30 2.93
N ILE A 70 -14.88 -9.08 1.63
CA ILE A 70 -14.83 -7.75 1.02
C ILE A 70 -15.91 -7.62 -0.06
N SER A 71 -16.53 -6.44 -0.15
CA SER A 71 -17.58 -6.16 -1.15
C SER A 71 -17.60 -4.68 -1.55
N ASN A 72 -18.47 -4.33 -2.51
CA ASN A 72 -18.73 -2.94 -2.94
C ASN A 72 -17.46 -2.10 -3.26
N PRO A 73 -16.60 -2.58 -4.18
CA PRO A 73 -15.38 -1.87 -4.54
C PRO A 73 -15.68 -0.50 -5.15
N ARG A 74 -15.04 0.53 -4.62
CA ARG A 74 -15.12 1.91 -5.15
C ARG A 74 -13.80 2.62 -5.02
N ILE A 75 -13.51 3.50 -5.97
CA ILE A 75 -12.29 4.30 -5.94
C ILE A 75 -12.49 5.46 -4.97
N VAL A 76 -11.54 5.65 -4.05
CA VAL A 76 -11.53 6.74 -3.06
C VAL A 76 -10.48 7.81 -3.37
N PHE A 77 -9.48 7.49 -4.18
CA PHE A 77 -8.43 8.42 -4.58
C PHE A 77 -7.85 8.02 -5.93
N ARG A 78 -7.69 8.95 -6.87
CA ARG A 78 -7.02 8.72 -8.17
C ARG A 78 -5.90 9.71 -8.35
N TYR A 79 -4.71 9.23 -8.72
CA TYR A 79 -3.53 10.08 -8.88
C TYR A 79 -3.74 11.19 -9.91
N LYS A 80 -4.38 10.87 -11.04
CA LYS A 80 -4.66 11.83 -12.12
C LYS A 80 -5.49 13.03 -11.66
N ASP A 81 -6.40 12.85 -10.70
CA ASP A 81 -7.31 13.90 -10.22
C ASP A 81 -6.54 14.92 -9.34
N HIS A 82 -5.32 14.58 -8.92
CA HIS A 82 -4.44 15.41 -8.09
C HIS A 82 -3.12 15.78 -8.80
N GLY A 83 -2.99 15.50 -10.10
CA GLY A 83 -1.78 15.77 -10.88
C GLY A 83 -0.54 15.07 -10.33
N LEU A 84 -0.71 13.83 -9.84
CA LEU A 84 0.38 13.02 -9.30
C LEU A 84 0.98 12.14 -10.40
N ASP A 85 2.29 12.23 -10.57
CA ASP A 85 3.08 11.27 -11.33
C ASP A 85 3.39 10.03 -10.48
N GLY A 86 3.83 8.94 -11.14
CA GLY A 86 4.17 7.68 -10.48
C GLY A 86 2.99 6.73 -10.33
N ILE A 87 3.17 5.68 -9.53
CA ILE A 87 2.17 4.65 -9.25
C ILE A 87 2.02 4.41 -7.75
N VAL A 88 0.86 3.89 -7.37
CA VAL A 88 0.59 3.47 -5.99
C VAL A 88 1.41 2.22 -5.69
N ASP A 89 2.18 2.24 -4.61
CA ASP A 89 2.95 1.06 -4.14
C ASP A 89 2.41 0.62 -2.76
N GLY A 90 3.27 0.40 -1.77
CA GLY A 90 2.87 0.07 -0.41
C GLY A 90 2.11 1.20 0.30
N MET A 91 1.18 0.83 1.19
CA MET A 91 0.43 1.78 2.02
C MET A 91 0.28 1.30 3.46
N THR A 92 0.08 2.26 4.37
CA THR A 92 -0.38 2.04 5.75
C THR A 92 -1.47 3.06 6.11
N ILE A 93 -1.98 3.00 7.34
CA ILE A 93 -3.03 3.90 7.84
C ILE A 93 -2.66 4.45 9.22
N ASP A 94 -2.97 5.73 9.49
CA ASP A 94 -2.79 6.33 10.81
C ASP A 94 -4.02 6.14 11.72
N THR A 95 -3.89 6.55 12.99
CA THR A 95 -4.95 6.44 14.00
C THR A 95 -6.18 7.29 13.68
N ASP A 96 -6.04 8.30 12.82
CA ASP A 96 -7.12 9.19 12.37
C ASP A 96 -7.77 8.65 11.08
N GLY A 97 -7.38 7.46 10.62
CA GLY A 97 -7.90 6.81 9.43
C GLY A 97 -7.43 7.44 8.12
N ASN A 98 -6.32 8.19 8.12
CA ASN A 98 -5.72 8.68 6.87
C ASN A 98 -4.73 7.66 6.33
N LEU A 99 -4.72 7.51 5.01
CA LEU A 99 -3.81 6.61 4.30
C LEU A 99 -2.45 7.29 4.13
N TRP A 100 -1.39 6.52 4.34
CA TRP A 100 -0.02 6.90 4.03
C TRP A 100 0.48 5.99 2.91
N VAL A 101 0.73 6.57 1.74
CA VAL A 101 0.89 5.82 0.50
C VAL A 101 2.23 6.16 -0.14
N ALA A 102 3.08 5.15 -0.33
CA ALA A 102 4.31 5.30 -1.10
C ALA A 102 3.98 5.54 -2.57
N ASN A 103 4.64 6.53 -3.17
CA ASN A 103 4.50 6.87 -4.57
C ASN A 103 5.77 6.46 -5.34
N PHE A 104 5.69 5.31 -6.00
CA PHE A 104 6.78 4.76 -6.79
C PHE A 104 6.96 5.56 -8.08
N ASP A 105 8.21 5.86 -8.42
CA ASP A 105 8.60 6.86 -9.42
C ASP A 105 8.15 8.31 -9.08
N GLY A 106 7.72 8.55 -7.83
CA GLY A 106 7.20 9.84 -7.37
C GLY A 106 8.01 10.54 -6.28
N SER A 107 9.10 9.94 -5.77
CA SER A 107 9.97 10.50 -4.71
C SER A 107 9.26 10.98 -3.44
N GLN A 108 8.16 10.33 -3.05
CA GLN A 108 7.35 10.82 -1.93
C GLN A 108 6.47 9.76 -1.28
N VAL A 109 6.04 10.05 -0.05
CA VAL A 109 4.87 9.44 0.57
C VAL A 109 3.74 10.48 0.63
N LEU A 110 2.52 10.05 0.33
CA LEU A 110 1.32 10.88 0.34
C LEU A 110 0.48 10.57 1.58
N LYS A 111 -0.02 11.60 2.28
CA LYS A 111 -1.08 11.46 3.28
C LYS A 111 -2.42 11.79 2.63
N ILE A 112 -3.35 10.86 2.63
CA ILE A 112 -4.63 10.96 1.93
C ILE A 112 -5.77 10.76 2.92
N ASP A 113 -6.80 11.61 2.86
CA ASP A 113 -8.08 11.36 3.52
C ASP A 113 -8.98 10.53 2.57
N PRO A 114 -9.22 9.25 2.85
CA PRO A 114 -10.01 8.40 1.96
C PRO A 114 -11.52 8.71 2.02
N ARG A 115 -12.01 9.46 3.03
CA ARG A 115 -13.43 9.80 3.17
C ARG A 115 -13.80 10.96 2.25
N ALA A 116 -12.97 12.01 2.25
CA ALA A 116 -13.14 13.16 1.36
C ALA A 116 -12.48 12.96 -0.01
N GLY A 117 -11.61 11.96 -0.16
CA GLY A 117 -10.80 11.75 -1.36
C GLY A 117 -9.78 12.87 -1.58
N SER A 118 -9.24 13.44 -0.49
CA SER A 118 -8.37 14.62 -0.55
C SER A 118 -6.91 14.28 -0.21
N LEU A 119 -5.98 14.97 -0.87
CA LEU A 119 -4.56 14.91 -0.55
C LEU A 119 -4.26 15.89 0.58
N LEU A 120 -3.87 15.38 1.74
CA LEU A 120 -3.61 16.18 2.94
C LEU A 120 -2.16 16.66 3.04
N GLN A 121 -1.20 15.81 2.67
CA GLN A 121 0.22 16.10 2.82
C GLN A 121 1.07 15.34 1.80
N ARG A 122 2.20 15.92 1.42
CA ARG A 122 3.29 15.26 0.69
C ARG A 122 4.54 15.25 1.57
N VAL A 123 5.18 14.10 1.69
CA VAL A 123 6.47 13.93 2.37
C VAL A 123 7.50 13.55 1.32
N ALA A 124 8.43 14.45 1.03
CA ALA A 124 9.50 14.18 0.09
C ALA A 124 10.46 13.11 0.63
N VAL A 125 10.86 12.19 -0.23
CA VAL A 125 11.82 11.11 0.05
C VAL A 125 12.93 11.20 -0.98
N PRO A 126 14.22 11.18 -0.60
CA PRO A 126 15.33 11.37 -1.54
C PRO A 126 15.63 10.09 -2.36
N ALA A 127 14.60 9.40 -2.84
CA ALA A 127 14.69 8.22 -3.69
C ALA A 127 13.48 8.17 -4.63
N LEU A 128 13.75 8.11 -5.94
CA LEU A 128 12.71 8.14 -6.98
C LEU A 128 11.66 7.04 -6.78
N GLN A 129 12.12 5.82 -6.57
CA GLN A 129 11.29 4.65 -6.33
C GLN A 129 11.03 4.44 -4.85
N THR A 130 10.16 5.27 -4.27
CA THR A 130 9.64 5.09 -2.91
C THR A 130 8.64 3.92 -2.93
N THR A 131 8.88 2.84 -2.18
CA THR A 131 8.17 1.56 -2.37
C THR A 131 7.12 1.24 -1.32
N SER A 132 7.35 1.55 -0.04
CA SER A 132 6.37 1.25 1.01
C SER A 132 6.62 2.11 2.23
N CYS A 133 5.66 2.14 3.15
CA CYS A 133 5.83 2.79 4.43
C CYS A 133 5.03 2.11 5.54
N THR A 134 5.55 2.21 6.78
CA THR A 134 4.86 1.77 7.99
C THR A 134 5.27 2.65 9.17
N PHE A 135 4.38 2.79 10.16
CA PHE A 135 4.70 3.48 11.40
C PHE A 135 5.44 2.56 12.37
N GLY A 136 6.41 3.12 13.08
CA GLY A 136 7.22 2.45 14.07
C GLY A 136 7.74 3.41 15.12
N GLY A 137 8.78 2.97 15.84
CA GLY A 137 9.28 3.66 17.02
C GLY A 137 8.42 3.42 18.27
N PRO A 138 8.91 3.76 19.47
CA PRO A 138 8.24 3.43 20.73
C PRO A 138 6.82 4.01 20.87
N ALA A 139 6.56 5.15 20.23
CA ALA A 139 5.27 5.85 20.25
C ALA A 139 4.46 5.67 18.95
N LEU A 140 4.93 4.84 18.02
CA LEU A 140 4.34 4.63 16.68
C LEU A 140 4.16 5.93 15.89
N ASP A 141 5.05 6.90 16.08
CA ASP A 141 5.01 8.25 15.50
C ASP A 141 6.15 8.51 14.49
N GLN A 142 6.89 7.45 14.13
CA GLN A 142 7.99 7.51 13.16
C GLN A 142 7.58 6.70 11.93
N LEU A 143 7.48 7.34 10.77
CA LEU A 143 7.19 6.65 9.53
C LEU A 143 8.48 6.13 8.93
N TYR A 144 8.62 4.80 8.85
CA TYR A 144 9.69 4.14 8.11
C TYR A 144 9.26 3.97 6.67
N VAL A 145 10.17 4.27 5.73
CA VAL A 145 9.89 4.29 4.30
C VAL A 145 10.97 3.54 3.56
N THR A 146 10.61 2.58 2.72
CA THR A 146 11.55 1.83 1.89
C THR A 146 11.64 2.41 0.48
N SER A 147 12.74 2.14 -0.22
CA SER A 147 12.91 2.49 -1.63
C SER A 147 13.62 1.38 -2.41
N ALA A 148 13.54 1.42 -3.73
CA ALA A 148 14.25 0.49 -4.61
C ALA A 148 15.56 1.10 -5.14
N ALA A 149 16.61 0.28 -5.25
CA ALA A 149 17.90 0.66 -5.82
C ALA A 149 17.94 0.51 -7.36
N MET A 150 17.01 -0.26 -7.94
CA MET A 150 17.05 -0.67 -9.35
C MET A 150 15.84 -0.15 -10.12
N HIS A 151 16.08 0.67 -11.14
CA HIS A 151 15.05 1.14 -12.05
C HIS A 151 15.24 0.51 -13.43
N ARG A 152 14.32 -0.38 -13.83
CA ARG A 152 14.32 -1.04 -15.15
C ARG A 152 15.67 -1.69 -15.51
N GLY A 153 16.27 -2.37 -14.53
CA GLY A 153 17.55 -3.07 -14.69
C GLY A 153 18.80 -2.20 -14.51
N ALA A 154 18.66 -0.89 -14.25
CA ALA A 154 19.78 0.01 -13.97
C ALA A 154 19.85 0.40 -12.49
N GLU A 155 21.06 0.43 -11.93
CA GLU A 155 21.30 0.96 -10.59
C GLU A 155 21.03 2.47 -10.54
N GLN A 156 20.40 2.89 -9.44
CA GLN A 156 20.17 4.29 -9.13
C GLN A 156 21.23 4.80 -8.16
N ARG A 157 21.49 6.10 -8.21
CA ARG A 157 22.43 6.74 -7.28
C ARG A 157 21.89 6.69 -5.85
N ALA A 158 22.81 6.53 -4.90
CA ALA A 158 22.48 6.66 -3.49
C ALA A 158 21.79 8.02 -3.21
N PRO A 159 20.77 8.07 -2.32
CA PRO A 159 20.40 7.01 -1.39
C PRO A 159 19.28 6.05 -1.89
N ALA A 160 19.07 5.90 -3.20
CA ALA A 160 18.11 4.92 -3.71
C ALA A 160 18.39 3.49 -3.19
N GLY A 161 17.34 2.78 -2.79
CA GLY A 161 17.45 1.47 -2.12
C GLY A 161 17.57 1.52 -0.60
N ALA A 162 17.76 2.71 -0.03
CA ALA A 162 17.81 2.86 1.42
C ALA A 162 16.42 2.80 2.07
N THR A 163 16.45 2.57 3.39
CA THR A 163 15.30 2.79 4.28
C THR A 163 15.46 4.15 4.95
N PHE A 164 14.41 4.96 4.91
CA PHE A 164 14.33 6.27 5.52
C PHE A 164 13.43 6.22 6.76
N ARG A 165 13.63 7.19 7.64
CA ARG A 165 12.77 7.42 8.79
C ARG A 165 12.34 8.88 8.81
N VAL A 166 11.04 9.11 8.92
CA VAL A 166 10.44 10.45 8.98
C VAL A 166 9.76 10.61 10.34
N SER A 167 10.03 11.72 11.01
CA SER A 167 9.43 12.09 12.30
C SER A 167 8.79 13.47 12.23
N GLY A 168 8.01 13.84 13.26
CA GLY A 168 7.36 15.17 13.32
C GLY A 168 6.13 15.30 12.42
N LEU A 169 5.51 14.17 12.02
CA LEU A 169 4.35 14.14 11.14
C LEU A 169 3.02 14.44 11.84
N ALA A 170 3.02 14.63 13.17
CA ALA A 170 1.83 14.77 14.00
C ALA A 170 0.77 13.69 13.71
N ALA A 171 1.22 12.48 13.39
CA ALA A 171 0.41 11.31 13.10
C ALA A 171 1.02 10.10 13.81
N ARG A 172 0.18 9.14 14.16
CA ARG A 172 0.59 7.86 14.76
C ARG A 172 -0.03 6.70 14.00
N GLY A 173 0.71 5.62 13.86
CA GLY A 173 0.16 4.38 13.33
C GLY A 173 -0.45 3.51 14.40
N ARG A 174 -0.71 2.26 14.01
CA ARG A 174 -1.20 1.19 14.87
C ARG A 174 -0.16 0.09 14.93
N PRO A 175 -0.10 -0.72 16.00
CA PRO A 175 0.71 -1.92 16.02
C PRO A 175 0.29 -2.85 14.88
N ASP A 176 1.27 -3.46 14.21
CA ASP A 176 1.00 -4.50 13.23
C ASP A 176 0.36 -5.73 13.89
N ARG A 177 -0.47 -6.42 13.11
CA ARG A 177 -1.18 -7.61 13.58
C ARG A 177 -0.41 -8.87 13.21
N PRO A 178 -0.22 -9.80 14.15
CA PRO A 178 0.36 -11.09 13.82
C PRO A 178 -0.59 -11.87 12.92
N VAL A 179 -0.02 -12.64 11.99
CA VAL A 179 -0.76 -13.66 11.25
C VAL A 179 -0.96 -14.86 12.16
N ASN A 180 -2.21 -15.28 12.36
CA ASN A 180 -2.56 -16.42 13.21
C ASN A 180 -2.93 -17.62 12.33
N LEU A 181 -2.07 -18.64 12.29
CA LEU A 181 -2.31 -19.90 11.59
C LEU A 181 -2.43 -21.04 12.60
N GLN A 182 -3.40 -21.92 12.37
CA GLN A 182 -3.71 -23.13 13.12
C GLN A 182 -3.64 -24.33 12.16
N LEU A 183 -2.43 -24.59 11.66
CA LEU A 183 -2.20 -25.72 10.77
C LEU A 183 -2.24 -27.00 11.61
N THR A 184 -3.21 -27.88 11.35
CA THR A 184 -3.16 -29.26 11.88
C THR A 184 -1.93 -29.96 11.28
N GLN A 185 -1.06 -30.47 12.13
CA GLN A 185 0.08 -31.32 11.72
C GLN A 185 -0.39 -32.63 11.10
#